data_AF-A0A1L9BPF1-F1
#
_entry.id   AF-A0A1L9BPF1-F1
#
_cell.length_a   1.000
_cell.length_b   1.000
_cell.length_c   1.000
_cell.angle_alpha   90.00
_cell.angle_beta   90.00
_cell.angle_gamma   90.00
#
_symmetry.space_group_name_H-M   'P 1'
#
loop_
_entity.id
_entity.type
_entity.pdbx_description
1 polymer ?
#
loop_
_entity_poly.entity_id
_entity_poly.type
_entity_poly.pdbx_seq_one_letter_code
_entity_poly.pdbx_strand_id
1 'polypeptide(L)'
;MREFLRDMGIGINSLIAGEGAAVSQLAELSGVPVAELRRGTPRTSDGQVWFAGNCFPAARVGGRKVRGCLDCLKGQPGLRGIWPLPFVTICPEHNRPLVTLWTIQDKLDRHDVTRRLPDLDLAPEGRPEPRDPSKFDLWWLDRLEGNTAFDHWLDQFDLHASAQFCLELGRAAIATTVPKWRALRDDEQWWPADVGFRLCTGGEEALRVALADLQHLMGRPEEGPRKIFGGLHDLLAADLCPKELRPFQSILRQHILKTWPLAPGDEVLGEPVLRRESISLSALA
;
A
#
# COMPACT_ATOMS: atom_id res chain seq x y z
N MET A 1 -21.87 18.94 -10.69
CA MET A 1 -22.23 17.53 -10.42
C MET A 1 -23.47 17.34 -9.52
N ARG A 2 -23.58 18.05 -8.38
CA ARG A 2 -24.63 17.79 -7.38
C ARG A 2 -26.07 17.95 -7.87
N GLU A 3 -26.33 19.01 -8.64
CA GLU A 3 -27.67 19.32 -9.16
C GLU A 3 -28.13 18.23 -10.13
N PHE A 4 -27.27 17.87 -11.10
CA PHE A 4 -27.51 16.75 -12.01
C PHE A 4 -27.87 15.46 -11.28
N LEU A 5 -27.08 15.05 -10.27
CA LEU A 5 -27.36 13.81 -9.53
C LEU A 5 -28.71 13.86 -8.80
N ARG A 6 -29.05 15.02 -8.22
CA ARG A 6 -30.34 15.23 -7.55
C ARG A 6 -31.49 15.14 -8.55
N ASP A 7 -31.38 15.78 -9.71
CA ASP A 7 -32.43 15.79 -10.73
C ASP A 7 -32.65 14.39 -11.32
N MET A 8 -31.60 13.57 -11.37
CA MET A 8 -31.65 12.17 -11.79
C MET A 8 -32.00 11.19 -10.65
N GLY A 9 -32.26 11.68 -9.43
CA GLY A 9 -32.62 10.84 -8.29
C GLY A 9 -31.48 9.97 -7.73
N ILE A 10 -30.22 10.27 -8.06
CA ILE A 10 -29.04 9.53 -7.59
C ILE A 10 -28.47 10.22 -6.35
N GLY A 11 -28.39 9.47 -5.23
CA GLY A 11 -27.75 9.93 -4.01
C GLY A 11 -26.25 10.15 -4.20
N ILE A 12 -25.76 11.38 -4.05
CA ILE A 12 -24.32 11.69 -4.19
C ILE A 12 -23.44 10.90 -3.20
N ASN A 13 -23.89 10.71 -1.97
CA ASN A 13 -23.15 9.92 -0.97
C ASN A 13 -23.08 8.45 -1.38
N SER A 14 -24.19 7.89 -1.86
CA SER A 14 -24.25 6.53 -2.39
C SER A 14 -23.33 6.33 -3.59
N LEU A 15 -23.26 7.32 -4.49
CA LEU A 15 -22.35 7.27 -5.63
C LEU A 15 -20.88 7.36 -5.20
N ILE A 16 -20.53 8.27 -4.28
CA ILE A 16 -19.16 8.39 -3.74
C ILE A 16 -18.76 7.12 -2.99
N ALA A 17 -19.70 6.47 -2.30
CA ALA A 17 -19.48 5.18 -1.66
C ALA A 17 -19.43 4.00 -2.64
N GLY A 18 -19.71 4.21 -3.93
CA GLY A 18 -19.71 3.16 -4.94
C GLY A 18 -20.84 2.14 -4.76
N GLU A 19 -21.99 2.55 -4.22
CA GLU A 19 -23.11 1.67 -3.92
C GLU A 19 -23.70 0.99 -5.17
N GLY A 20 -24.32 -0.17 -4.93
CA GLY A 20 -25.03 -0.99 -5.90
C GLY A 20 -25.98 -0.17 -6.80
N ALA A 21 -27.09 0.28 -6.20
CA ALA A 21 -28.13 0.98 -6.94
C ALA A 21 -27.63 2.24 -7.65
N ALA A 22 -26.83 3.07 -6.98
CA ALA A 22 -26.36 4.34 -7.53
C ALA A 22 -25.50 4.18 -8.79
N VAL A 23 -24.57 3.22 -8.82
CA VAL A 23 -23.74 2.97 -10.00
C VAL A 23 -24.56 2.33 -11.12
N SER A 24 -25.56 1.49 -10.82
CA SER A 24 -26.45 0.94 -11.84
C SER A 24 -27.31 2.02 -12.50
N GLN A 25 -27.87 2.95 -11.72
CA GLN A 25 -28.60 4.10 -12.26
C GLN A 25 -27.69 4.99 -13.13
N LEU A 26 -26.45 5.23 -12.71
CA LEU A 26 -25.48 5.97 -13.52
C LEU A 26 -25.16 5.24 -14.84
N ALA A 27 -25.06 3.91 -14.81
CA ALA A 27 -24.87 3.08 -16.00
C ALA A 27 -26.01 3.27 -17.01
N GLU A 28 -27.26 3.22 -16.53
CA GLU A 28 -28.45 3.42 -17.35
C GLU A 28 -28.48 4.81 -18.01
N LEU A 29 -28.14 5.86 -17.25
CA LEU A 29 -28.12 7.24 -17.76
C LEU A 29 -26.99 7.52 -18.74
N SER A 30 -25.83 6.90 -18.54
CA SER A 30 -24.64 7.14 -19.37
C SER A 30 -24.56 6.22 -20.59
N GLY A 31 -25.31 5.12 -20.60
CA GLY A 31 -25.20 4.05 -21.60
C GLY A 31 -23.94 3.19 -21.44
N VAL A 32 -23.11 3.43 -20.41
CA VAL A 32 -21.92 2.63 -20.13
C VAL A 32 -22.34 1.34 -19.42
N PRO A 33 -21.84 0.15 -19.83
CA PRO A 33 -22.14 -1.09 -19.15
C PRO A 33 -21.82 -1.02 -17.65
N VAL A 34 -22.77 -1.46 -16.80
CA VAL A 34 -22.60 -1.41 -15.35
C VAL A 34 -21.35 -2.15 -14.87
N ALA A 35 -20.97 -3.24 -15.55
CA ALA A 35 -19.75 -4.00 -15.25
C ALA A 35 -18.49 -3.17 -15.46
N GLU A 36 -18.45 -2.30 -16.47
CA GLU A 36 -17.33 -1.41 -16.76
C GLU A 36 -17.22 -0.31 -15.70
N LEU A 37 -18.33 0.33 -15.34
CA LEU A 37 -18.35 1.32 -14.26
C LEU A 37 -17.92 0.68 -12.93
N ARG A 38 -18.40 -0.53 -12.64
CA ARG A 38 -18.03 -1.27 -11.43
C ARG A 38 -16.54 -1.56 -11.34
N ARG A 39 -15.93 -1.99 -12.45
CA ARG A 39 -14.49 -2.27 -12.50
C ARG A 39 -13.66 -1.05 -12.11
N GLY A 40 -14.11 0.15 -12.50
CA GLY A 40 -13.44 1.42 -12.19
C GLY A 40 -13.88 2.11 -10.90
N THR A 41 -14.82 1.56 -10.12
CA THR A 41 -15.43 2.25 -8.97
C THR A 41 -15.10 1.55 -7.65
N PRO A 42 -14.31 2.18 -6.76
CA PRO A 42 -14.13 1.67 -5.40
C PRO A 42 -15.46 1.68 -4.64
N ARG A 43 -15.75 0.60 -3.91
CA ARG A 43 -16.93 0.48 -3.05
C ARG A 43 -16.51 0.58 -1.59
N THR A 44 -17.10 1.50 -0.85
CA THR A 44 -16.83 1.68 0.59
C THR A 44 -17.95 1.05 1.41
N SER A 45 -17.61 0.21 2.40
CA SER A 45 -18.56 -0.37 3.37
C SER A 45 -17.80 -0.72 4.65
N ASP A 46 -18.39 -0.45 5.83
CA ASP A 46 -17.89 -0.94 7.12
C ASP A 46 -16.41 -0.62 7.42
N GLY A 47 -15.96 0.57 7.05
CA GLY A 47 -14.57 1.00 7.23
C GLY A 47 -13.57 0.34 6.26
N GLN A 48 -14.07 -0.39 5.26
CA GLN A 48 -13.29 -1.01 4.19
C GLN A 48 -13.61 -0.37 2.83
N VAL A 49 -12.66 -0.45 1.91
CA VAL A 49 -12.83 -0.13 0.50
C VAL A 49 -12.49 -1.36 -0.32
N TRP A 50 -13.40 -1.73 -1.21
CA TRP A 50 -13.27 -2.84 -2.14
C TRP A 50 -13.02 -2.30 -3.54
N PHE A 51 -11.97 -2.80 -4.20
CA PHE A 51 -11.64 -2.44 -5.57
C PHE A 51 -11.07 -3.67 -6.28
N ALA A 52 -11.66 -4.02 -7.44
CA ALA A 52 -11.24 -5.15 -8.26
C ALA A 52 -10.98 -6.45 -7.46
N GLY A 53 -11.91 -6.83 -6.58
CA GLY A 53 -11.81 -8.04 -5.74
C GLY A 53 -10.88 -7.91 -4.52
N ASN A 54 -10.10 -6.84 -4.41
CA ASN A 54 -9.20 -6.59 -3.29
C ASN A 54 -9.86 -5.71 -2.23
N CYS A 55 -9.44 -5.89 -0.97
CA CYS A 55 -9.95 -5.15 0.18
C CYS A 55 -8.85 -4.27 0.79
N PHE A 56 -9.20 -3.04 1.17
CA PHE A 56 -8.29 -2.06 1.74
C PHE A 56 -8.94 -1.38 2.94
N PRO A 57 -8.21 -1.09 4.02
CA PRO A 57 -8.72 -0.25 5.09
C PRO A 57 -9.08 1.14 4.56
N ALA A 58 -10.29 1.63 4.83
CA ALA A 58 -10.74 2.92 4.32
C ALA A 58 -9.85 4.08 4.83
N ALA A 59 -9.26 3.95 6.01
CA ALA A 59 -8.29 4.92 6.54
C ALA A 59 -7.01 5.06 5.69
N ARG A 60 -6.73 4.08 4.82
CA ARG A 60 -5.58 4.06 3.89
C ARG A 60 -5.96 4.45 2.46
N VAL A 61 -7.25 4.54 2.14
CA VAL A 61 -7.74 4.87 0.80
C VAL A 61 -8.36 6.26 0.81
N GLY A 62 -7.89 7.14 -0.07
CA GLY A 62 -8.54 8.44 -0.27
C GLY A 62 -8.54 9.33 0.97
N GLY A 63 -7.45 10.07 1.18
CA GLY A 63 -7.37 11.12 2.19
C GLY A 63 -8.05 12.43 1.75
N ARG A 64 -7.66 13.54 2.39
CA ARG A 64 -8.07 14.90 1.96
C ARG A 64 -7.44 15.30 0.62
N LYS A 65 -6.31 14.69 0.28
CA LYS A 65 -5.57 14.89 -0.96
C LYS A 65 -6.18 14.02 -2.07
N VAL A 66 -6.67 14.65 -3.14
CA VAL A 66 -6.99 13.94 -4.38
C VAL A 66 -5.73 13.94 -5.23
N ARG A 67 -5.35 12.75 -5.70
CA ARG A 67 -4.17 12.54 -6.54
C ARG A 67 -4.60 12.18 -7.96
N GLY A 68 -3.72 12.42 -8.92
CA GLY A 68 -3.94 11.96 -10.28
C GLY A 68 -2.81 12.33 -11.24
N CYS A 69 -3.03 12.02 -12.51
CA CYS A 69 -2.10 12.29 -13.59
C CYS A 69 -2.60 13.45 -14.44
N LEU A 70 -1.78 14.50 -14.59
CA LEU A 70 -2.13 15.68 -15.37
C LEU A 70 -2.27 15.38 -16.87
N ASP A 71 -1.50 14.42 -17.40
CA ASP A 71 -1.62 13.96 -18.78
C ASP A 71 -2.96 13.26 -19.06
N CYS A 72 -3.37 12.35 -18.17
CA CYS A 72 -4.69 11.72 -18.25
C CYS A 72 -5.81 12.75 -18.25
N LEU A 73 -5.73 13.74 -17.35
CA LEU A 73 -6.77 14.76 -17.22
C LEU A 73 -6.84 15.71 -18.43
N LYS A 74 -5.70 15.99 -19.08
CA LYS A 74 -5.66 16.78 -20.31
C LYS A 74 -6.34 16.05 -21.48
N GLY A 75 -6.17 14.73 -21.58
CA GLY A 75 -6.78 13.93 -22.65
C GLY A 75 -8.25 13.59 -22.41
N GLN A 76 -8.58 13.09 -21.21
CA GLN A 76 -9.92 12.70 -20.83
C GLN A 76 -10.24 13.15 -19.40
N PRO A 77 -11.06 14.20 -19.23
CA PRO A 77 -11.36 14.77 -17.93
C PRO A 77 -12.13 13.75 -17.06
N GLY A 78 -11.49 13.26 -16.00
CA GLY A 78 -12.09 12.32 -15.06
C GLY A 78 -11.08 11.66 -14.13
N LEU A 79 -11.44 11.51 -12.86
CA LEU A 79 -10.61 10.77 -11.90
C LEU A 79 -10.64 9.27 -12.18
N ARG A 80 -9.52 8.58 -11.96
CA ARG A 80 -9.44 7.12 -12.05
C ARG A 80 -9.64 6.47 -10.67
N GLY A 81 -10.35 5.35 -10.62
CA GLY A 81 -10.63 4.63 -9.37
C GLY A 81 -9.39 4.10 -8.64
N ILE A 82 -8.28 3.89 -9.34
CA ILE A 82 -7.00 3.46 -8.76
C ILE A 82 -6.24 4.58 -8.04
N TRP A 83 -6.43 5.85 -8.43
CA TRP A 83 -5.67 6.98 -7.87
C TRP A 83 -5.84 7.21 -6.35
N PRO A 84 -7.01 6.95 -5.72
CA PRO A 84 -7.11 7.03 -4.27
C PRO A 84 -6.49 5.84 -3.52
N LEU A 85 -6.16 4.74 -4.20
CA LEU A 85 -5.63 3.55 -3.54
C LEU A 85 -4.20 3.78 -3.02
N PRO A 86 -3.83 3.19 -1.87
CA PRO A 86 -2.45 3.22 -1.39
C PRO A 86 -1.54 2.55 -2.41
N PHE A 87 -0.23 2.86 -2.35
CA PHE A 87 0.81 2.26 -3.19
C PHE A 87 0.72 2.53 -4.70
N VAL A 88 -0.40 3.04 -5.21
CA VAL A 88 -0.46 3.64 -6.55
C VAL A 88 0.26 5.00 -6.49
N THR A 89 1.52 5.02 -6.94
CA THR A 89 2.38 6.22 -6.93
C THR A 89 2.67 6.75 -8.33
N ILE A 90 2.42 5.96 -9.36
CA ILE A 90 2.68 6.27 -10.76
C ILE A 90 1.42 6.03 -11.60
N CYS A 91 1.28 6.79 -12.69
CA CYS A 91 0.28 6.53 -13.70
C CYS A 91 0.75 5.43 -14.66
N PRO A 92 -0.02 4.34 -14.85
CA PRO A 92 0.36 3.26 -15.78
C PRO A 92 0.35 3.70 -17.25
N GLU A 93 -0.47 4.68 -17.61
CA GLU A 93 -0.60 5.15 -19.00
C GLU A 93 0.55 6.06 -19.44
N HIS A 94 1.11 6.84 -18.50
CA HIS A 94 2.04 7.92 -18.82
C HIS A 94 3.40 7.79 -18.12
N ASN A 95 3.59 6.75 -17.30
CA ASN A 95 4.82 6.52 -16.53
C ASN A 95 5.31 7.76 -15.77
N ARG A 96 4.36 8.50 -15.17
CA ARG A 96 4.64 9.71 -14.39
C ARG A 96 4.10 9.57 -12.97
N PRO A 97 4.83 10.06 -11.96
CA PRO A 97 4.33 10.11 -10.59
C PRO A 97 2.97 10.80 -10.51
N LEU A 98 2.08 10.29 -9.68
CA LEU A 98 0.81 10.95 -9.40
C LEU A 98 1.05 12.19 -8.54
N VAL A 99 0.50 13.33 -8.95
CA VAL A 99 0.57 14.58 -8.20
C VAL A 99 -0.66 14.75 -7.31
N THR A 100 -0.54 15.59 -6.29
CA THR A 100 -1.73 16.09 -5.59
C THR A 100 -2.41 17.13 -6.47
N LEU A 101 -3.64 16.85 -6.89
CA LEU A 101 -4.44 17.76 -7.73
C LEU A 101 -5.09 18.85 -6.87
N TRP A 102 -5.64 18.47 -5.71
CA TRP A 102 -6.19 19.39 -4.71
C TRP A 102 -6.27 18.73 -3.34
N THR A 103 -6.41 19.56 -2.29
CA THR A 103 -6.61 19.10 -0.91
C THR A 103 -7.85 19.75 -0.33
N ILE A 104 -8.90 18.97 -0.09
CA ILE A 104 -10.21 19.48 0.38
C ILE A 104 -10.73 18.62 1.53
N GLN A 105 -11.19 19.30 2.59
CA GLN A 105 -11.73 18.64 3.77
C GLN A 105 -13.16 18.12 3.55
N ASP A 106 -14.04 18.94 2.98
CA ASP A 106 -15.42 18.51 2.67
C ASP A 106 -15.41 17.38 1.64
N LYS A 107 -16.03 16.25 1.99
CA LYS A 107 -16.01 15.05 1.15
C LYS A 107 -16.72 15.30 -0.18
N LEU A 108 -17.87 15.96 -0.16
CA LEU A 108 -18.66 16.18 -1.36
C LEU A 108 -17.96 17.13 -2.34
N ASP A 109 -17.37 18.21 -1.83
CA ASP A 109 -16.63 19.21 -2.61
C ASP A 109 -15.27 18.69 -3.09
N ARG A 110 -14.68 17.73 -2.36
CA ARG A 110 -13.48 17.00 -2.79
C ARG A 110 -13.72 16.13 -4.03
N HIS A 111 -14.91 15.55 -4.16
CA HIS A 111 -15.27 14.66 -5.27
C HIS A 111 -16.00 15.36 -6.43
N ASP A 112 -16.30 16.66 -6.35
CA ASP A 112 -16.91 17.42 -7.45
C ASP A 112 -15.86 17.81 -8.50
N VAL A 113 -15.45 16.84 -9.32
CA VAL A 113 -14.44 17.02 -10.39
C VAL A 113 -14.84 18.13 -11.35
N THR A 114 -16.13 18.24 -11.69
CA THR A 114 -16.63 19.27 -12.61
C THR A 114 -16.38 20.69 -12.10
N ARG A 115 -16.42 20.88 -10.78
CA ARG A 115 -16.11 22.16 -10.13
C ARG A 115 -14.61 22.40 -9.99
N ARG A 116 -13.81 21.34 -9.78
CA ARG A 116 -12.37 21.46 -9.45
C ARG A 116 -11.46 21.52 -10.66
N LEU A 117 -11.80 20.79 -11.72
CA LEU A 117 -10.93 20.63 -12.87
C LEU A 117 -10.60 21.96 -13.59
N PRO A 118 -11.53 22.92 -13.73
CA PRO A 118 -11.22 24.20 -14.38
C PRO A 118 -10.14 25.04 -13.66
N ASP A 119 -9.98 24.85 -12.34
CA ASP A 119 -9.00 25.59 -11.53
C ASP A 119 -7.61 24.93 -11.54
N LEU A 120 -7.48 23.73 -12.13
CA LEU A 120 -6.24 22.97 -12.13
C LEU A 120 -5.34 23.41 -13.29
N ASP A 121 -4.10 23.77 -12.97
CA ASP A 121 -3.09 24.00 -13.99
C ASP A 121 -2.67 22.68 -14.64
N LEU A 122 -3.02 22.52 -15.92
CA LEU A 122 -2.69 21.34 -16.73
C LEU A 122 -1.46 21.58 -17.62
N ALA A 123 -0.76 22.69 -17.45
CA ALA A 123 0.41 23.04 -18.24
C ALA A 123 1.56 22.01 -18.06
N PRO A 124 2.41 21.79 -19.08
CA PRO A 124 3.52 20.84 -19.00
C PRO A 124 4.56 21.14 -17.92
N GLU A 125 4.81 22.42 -17.63
CA GLU A 125 5.96 22.93 -16.87
C GLU A 125 5.92 22.54 -15.39
N GLY A 126 4.76 22.17 -14.86
CA GLY A 126 4.57 21.72 -13.47
C GLY A 126 4.51 20.20 -13.29
N ARG A 127 4.73 19.42 -14.37
CA ARG A 127 4.56 17.96 -14.32
C ARG A 127 5.80 17.29 -13.73
N PRO A 128 5.64 16.25 -12.89
CA PRO A 128 6.77 15.48 -12.42
C PRO A 128 7.43 14.76 -13.60
N GLU A 129 8.75 14.65 -13.56
CA GLU A 129 9.51 13.90 -14.56
C GLU A 129 9.01 12.46 -14.68
N PRO A 130 8.99 11.87 -15.89
CA PRO A 130 8.69 10.46 -16.04
C PRO A 130 9.68 9.61 -15.27
N ARG A 131 9.20 8.45 -14.82
CA ARG A 131 10.06 7.38 -14.31
C ARG A 131 9.57 6.05 -14.84
N ASP A 132 10.49 5.11 -15.02
CA ASP A 132 10.07 3.74 -15.27
C ASP A 132 9.32 3.19 -14.03
N PRO A 133 8.24 2.41 -14.24
CA PRO A 133 7.58 1.71 -13.15
C PRO A 133 8.56 0.73 -12.50
N SER A 134 8.56 0.71 -11.17
CA SER A 134 9.38 -0.24 -10.42
C SER A 134 8.80 -1.65 -10.50
N LYS A 135 9.56 -2.66 -10.06
CA LYS A 135 9.05 -4.04 -10.04
C LYS A 135 7.82 -4.16 -9.15
N PHE A 136 7.81 -3.44 -8.03
CA PHE A 136 6.65 -3.36 -7.16
C PHE A 136 5.46 -2.64 -7.80
N ASP A 137 5.68 -1.53 -8.53
CA ASP A 137 4.57 -0.84 -9.22
C ASP A 137 3.90 -1.77 -10.23
N LEU A 138 4.70 -2.49 -11.02
CA LEU A 138 4.20 -3.44 -12.01
C LEU A 138 3.39 -4.57 -11.35
N TRP A 139 3.96 -5.21 -10.32
CA TRP A 139 3.27 -6.25 -9.56
C TRP A 139 1.97 -5.76 -8.91
N TRP A 140 1.99 -4.58 -8.30
CA TRP A 140 0.83 -3.99 -7.63
C TRP A 140 -0.30 -3.69 -8.62
N LEU A 141 0.01 -3.09 -9.76
CA LEU A 141 -0.96 -2.76 -10.81
C LEU A 141 -1.53 -4.01 -11.46
N ASP A 142 -0.69 -4.99 -11.79
CA ASP A 142 -1.10 -6.27 -12.37
C ASP A 142 -2.10 -7.01 -11.45
N ARG A 143 -1.78 -7.09 -10.15
CA ARG A 143 -2.67 -7.66 -9.12
C ARG A 143 -4.00 -6.91 -8.97
N LEU A 144 -4.01 -5.59 -9.17
CA LEU A 144 -5.23 -4.78 -9.15
C LEU A 144 -6.11 -5.03 -10.39
N GLU A 145 -5.53 -5.46 -11.51
CA GLU A 145 -6.29 -5.84 -12.71
C GLU A 145 -6.94 -7.23 -12.58
N GLY A 146 -6.64 -7.95 -11.49
CA GLY A 146 -7.13 -9.30 -11.24
C GLY A 146 -6.28 -10.38 -11.89
N ASN A 147 -5.07 -10.04 -12.35
CA ASN A 147 -4.11 -11.01 -12.81
C ASN A 147 -3.53 -11.72 -11.57
N THR A 148 -3.73 -13.03 -11.52
CA THR A 148 -3.30 -13.89 -10.40
C THR A 148 -2.30 -14.95 -10.86
N ALA A 149 -1.48 -14.64 -11.86
CA ALA A 149 -0.36 -15.52 -12.17
C ALA A 149 0.53 -15.60 -10.92
N PHE A 150 0.74 -16.81 -10.39
CA PHE A 150 1.54 -17.04 -9.19
C PHE A 150 3.04 -17.09 -9.55
N ASP A 151 3.54 -16.00 -10.13
CA ASP A 151 4.93 -15.90 -10.57
C ASP A 151 5.84 -15.39 -9.44
N HIS A 152 5.25 -14.81 -8.38
CA HIS A 152 5.95 -14.30 -7.22
C HIS A 152 5.44 -14.95 -5.93
N TRP A 153 6.35 -15.20 -4.97
CA TRP A 153 6.00 -15.78 -3.67
C TRP A 153 4.94 -14.97 -2.89
N LEU A 154 4.89 -13.66 -3.11
CA LEU A 154 3.89 -12.79 -2.48
C LEU A 154 2.47 -12.99 -3.03
N ASP A 155 2.31 -13.66 -4.18
CA ASP A 155 1.01 -13.81 -4.82
C ASP A 155 0.05 -14.72 -4.04
N GLN A 156 0.59 -15.55 -3.16
CA GLN A 156 -0.20 -16.42 -2.28
C GLN A 156 -0.81 -15.69 -1.08
N PHE A 157 -0.48 -14.41 -0.88
CA PHE A 157 -0.93 -13.62 0.26
C PHE A 157 -1.89 -12.49 -0.17
N ASP A 158 -2.54 -11.88 0.83
CA ASP A 158 -3.38 -10.70 0.63
C ASP A 158 -2.56 -9.54 0.02
N LEU A 159 -3.14 -8.84 -0.95
CA LEU A 159 -2.45 -7.79 -1.70
C LEU A 159 -2.03 -6.63 -0.78
N HIS A 160 -2.95 -6.11 0.02
CA HIS A 160 -2.67 -4.95 0.88
C HIS A 160 -1.67 -5.29 1.98
N ALA A 161 -1.84 -6.44 2.63
CA ALA A 161 -0.92 -6.92 3.66
C ALA A 161 0.49 -7.11 3.11
N SER A 162 0.62 -7.72 1.94
CA SER A 162 1.92 -7.91 1.26
C SER A 162 2.61 -6.58 0.95
N ALA A 163 1.87 -5.59 0.43
CA ALA A 163 2.45 -4.28 0.16
C ALA A 163 2.84 -3.51 1.42
N GLN A 164 2.04 -3.59 2.50
CA GLN A 164 2.41 -3.01 3.80
C GLN A 164 3.66 -3.67 4.36
N PHE A 165 3.77 -5.00 4.26
CA PHE A 165 4.96 -5.74 4.65
C PHE A 165 6.19 -5.31 3.84
N CYS A 166 6.09 -5.25 2.51
CA CYS A 166 7.18 -4.79 1.65
C CYS A 166 7.60 -3.35 1.98
N LEU A 167 6.64 -2.45 2.23
CA LEU A 167 6.92 -1.08 2.64
C LEU A 167 7.80 -1.05 3.90
N GLU A 168 7.39 -1.74 4.96
CA GLU A 168 8.11 -1.70 6.25
C GLU A 168 9.44 -2.47 6.22
N LEU A 169 9.50 -3.59 5.50
CA LEU A 169 10.75 -4.31 5.25
C LEU A 169 11.76 -3.44 4.50
N GLY A 170 11.33 -2.76 3.44
CA GLY A 170 12.19 -1.88 2.68
C GLY A 170 12.61 -0.64 3.47
N ARG A 171 11.76 -0.11 4.36
CA ARG A 171 12.15 0.96 5.30
C ARG A 171 13.27 0.49 6.23
N ALA A 172 13.17 -0.72 6.78
CA ALA A 172 14.22 -1.30 7.61
C ALA A 172 15.53 -1.45 6.81
N ALA A 173 15.46 -1.91 5.56
CA ALA A 173 16.62 -2.04 4.68
C ALA A 173 17.28 -0.71 4.32
N ILE A 174 16.48 0.29 3.94
CA ILE A 174 16.98 1.64 3.61
C ILE A 174 17.64 2.28 4.83
N ALA A 175 17.11 2.06 6.05
CA ALA A 175 17.66 2.63 7.27
C ALA A 175 19.09 2.13 7.61
N THR A 176 19.57 1.07 6.95
CA THR A 176 20.96 0.59 7.10
C THR A 176 21.98 1.44 6.35
N THR A 177 21.55 2.17 5.32
CA THR A 177 22.42 2.96 4.44
C THR A 177 22.07 4.45 4.43
N VAL A 178 20.81 4.79 4.69
CA VAL A 178 20.31 6.17 4.70
C VAL A 178 20.13 6.65 6.14
N PRO A 179 20.72 7.80 6.52
CA PRO A 179 20.60 8.33 7.88
C PRO A 179 19.13 8.62 8.26
N LYS A 180 18.75 8.29 9.50
CA LYS A 180 17.38 8.45 10.03
C LYS A 180 16.83 9.88 9.97
N TRP A 181 17.70 10.90 9.95
CA TRP A 181 17.29 12.31 9.87
C TRP A 181 16.93 12.75 8.44
N ARG A 182 17.33 11.98 7.41
CA ARG A 182 16.96 12.28 6.03
C ARG A 182 15.55 11.74 5.77
N ALA A 183 14.58 12.63 5.73
CA ALA A 183 13.26 12.30 5.22
C ALA A 183 13.34 11.96 3.72
N LEU A 184 12.62 10.91 3.30
CA LEU A 184 12.38 10.65 1.89
C LEU A 184 11.52 11.77 1.31
N ARG A 185 11.91 12.28 0.14
CA ARG A 185 11.09 13.25 -0.60
C ARG A 185 9.84 12.57 -1.15
N ASP A 186 8.86 13.37 -1.58
CA ASP A 186 7.60 12.85 -2.13
C ASP A 186 7.82 11.95 -3.36
N ASP A 187 8.81 12.28 -4.21
CA ASP A 187 9.23 11.50 -5.37
C ASP A 187 9.99 10.20 -5.01
N GLU A 188 10.38 10.02 -3.75
CA GLU A 188 11.08 8.83 -3.23
C GLU A 188 10.16 7.90 -2.43
N GLN A 189 8.89 8.28 -2.17
CA GLN A 189 7.99 7.51 -1.29
C GLN A 189 7.65 6.11 -1.81
N TRP A 190 7.81 5.84 -3.11
CA TRP A 190 7.61 4.52 -3.72
C TRP A 190 8.77 3.56 -3.40
N TRP A 191 9.97 4.10 -3.16
CA TRP A 191 11.21 3.34 -3.14
C TRP A 191 11.25 2.26 -2.05
N PRO A 192 10.80 2.50 -0.79
CA PRO A 192 10.83 1.44 0.22
C PRO A 192 9.98 0.22 -0.15
N ALA A 193 8.78 0.42 -0.72
CA ALA A 193 7.95 -0.72 -1.12
C ALA A 193 8.63 -1.56 -2.21
N ASP A 194 9.30 -0.93 -3.17
CA ASP A 194 10.08 -1.63 -4.19
C ASP A 194 11.31 -2.37 -3.61
N VAL A 195 12.03 -1.77 -2.67
CA VAL A 195 13.14 -2.45 -1.98
C VAL A 195 12.66 -3.70 -1.26
N GLY A 196 11.61 -3.58 -0.44
CA GLY A 196 11.09 -4.74 0.29
C GLY A 196 10.50 -5.81 -0.63
N PHE A 197 9.87 -5.42 -1.74
CA PHE A 197 9.39 -6.35 -2.75
C PHE A 197 10.52 -7.17 -3.36
N ARG A 198 11.63 -6.51 -3.75
CA ARG A 198 12.81 -7.19 -4.33
C ARG A 198 13.48 -8.15 -3.34
N LEU A 199 13.49 -7.83 -2.05
CA LEU A 199 13.98 -8.73 -1.01
C LEU A 199 13.15 -10.02 -0.89
N CYS A 200 11.90 -10.01 -1.36
CA CYS A 200 11.01 -11.17 -1.35
C CYS A 200 11.02 -11.96 -2.67
N THR A 201 11.77 -11.54 -3.70
CA THR A 201 11.72 -12.16 -5.04
C THR A 201 12.20 -13.61 -5.07
N GLY A 202 13.12 -14.01 -4.20
CA GLY A 202 13.53 -15.41 -4.04
C GLY A 202 12.64 -16.22 -3.09
N GLY A 203 11.46 -15.68 -2.72
CA GLY A 203 10.52 -16.30 -1.79
C GLY A 203 10.94 -16.24 -0.33
N GLU A 204 10.38 -17.16 0.47
CA GLU A 204 10.58 -17.16 1.93
C GLU A 204 12.06 -17.25 2.33
N GLU A 205 12.85 -18.04 1.60
CA GLU A 205 14.28 -18.20 1.92
C GLU A 205 15.05 -16.89 1.69
N ALA A 206 14.77 -16.18 0.59
CA ALA A 206 15.38 -14.87 0.35
C ALA A 206 14.97 -13.85 1.42
N LEU A 207 13.72 -13.91 1.90
CA LEU A 207 13.29 -13.09 3.03
C LEU A 207 14.06 -13.43 4.31
N ARG A 208 14.27 -14.72 4.62
CA ARG A 208 15.04 -15.15 5.81
C ARG A 208 16.48 -14.66 5.76
N VAL A 209 17.12 -14.73 4.59
CA VAL A 209 18.45 -14.16 4.36
C VAL A 209 18.43 -12.65 4.57
N ALA A 210 17.47 -11.95 3.99
CA ALA A 210 17.35 -10.49 4.18
C ALA A 210 17.19 -10.10 5.65
N LEU A 211 16.38 -10.80 6.44
CA LEU A 211 16.23 -10.54 7.88
C LEU A 211 17.55 -10.73 8.64
N ALA A 212 18.31 -11.79 8.32
CA ALA A 212 19.62 -12.04 8.91
C ALA A 212 20.65 -10.95 8.55
N ASP A 213 20.67 -10.51 7.29
CA ASP A 213 21.55 -9.43 6.83
C ASP A 213 21.23 -8.11 7.54
N LEU A 214 19.93 -7.77 7.67
CA LEU A 214 19.51 -6.58 8.42
C LEU A 214 19.95 -6.64 9.88
N GLN A 215 19.82 -7.81 10.51
CA GLN A 215 20.30 -8.03 11.88
C GLN A 215 21.82 -7.86 11.97
N HIS A 216 22.58 -8.38 11.01
CA HIS A 216 24.04 -8.28 11.01
C HIS A 216 24.54 -6.85 10.79
N LEU A 217 23.90 -6.09 9.90
CA LEU A 217 24.30 -4.72 9.55
C LEU A 217 23.97 -3.72 10.65
N MET A 218 22.84 -3.88 11.33
CA MET A 218 22.33 -2.91 12.31
C MET A 218 22.58 -3.33 13.76
N GLY A 219 22.68 -4.63 14.03
CA GLY A 219 22.69 -5.16 15.37
C GLY A 219 24.09 -5.28 15.96
N ARG A 220 24.22 -4.84 17.21
CA ARG A 220 25.06 -5.57 18.18
C ARG A 220 24.19 -6.66 18.81
N PRO A 221 24.74 -7.81 19.27
CA PRO A 221 23.96 -8.92 19.83
C PRO A 221 22.99 -8.53 20.96
N GLU A 222 23.27 -7.41 21.62
CA GLU A 222 22.57 -6.87 22.79
C GLU A 222 21.36 -5.99 22.43
N GLU A 223 21.21 -5.62 21.16
CA GLU A 223 20.12 -4.76 20.70
C GLU A 223 18.88 -5.59 20.37
N GLY A 224 17.73 -5.22 20.96
CA GLY A 224 16.48 -5.96 20.77
C GLY A 224 15.92 -5.87 19.34
N PRO A 225 15.08 -6.83 18.91
CA PRO A 225 14.56 -6.93 17.53
C PRO A 225 13.89 -5.66 17.01
N ARG A 226 13.13 -4.96 17.87
CA ARG A 226 12.47 -3.70 17.52
C ARG A 226 13.44 -2.62 17.03
N LYS A 227 14.66 -2.57 17.57
CA LYS A 227 15.66 -1.55 17.19
C LYS A 227 16.20 -1.79 15.78
N ILE A 228 16.28 -3.06 15.35
CA ILE A 228 16.75 -3.50 14.04
C ILE A 228 15.64 -3.38 13.01
N PHE A 229 14.49 -3.99 13.28
CA PHE A 229 13.40 -4.11 12.30
C PHE A 229 12.44 -2.91 12.32
N GLY A 230 12.49 -2.06 13.36
CA GLY A 230 11.77 -0.78 13.41
C GLY A 230 10.27 -0.91 13.13
N GLY A 231 9.79 -0.18 12.13
CA GLY A 231 8.39 -0.18 11.71
C GLY A 231 7.87 -1.56 11.28
N LEU A 232 8.74 -2.45 10.78
CA LEU A 232 8.36 -3.83 10.48
C LEU A 232 8.00 -4.62 11.74
N HIS A 233 8.79 -4.46 12.80
CA HIS A 233 8.48 -5.05 14.09
C HIS A 233 7.18 -4.45 14.65
N ASP A 234 7.03 -3.12 14.61
CA ASP A 234 5.85 -2.45 15.15
C ASP A 234 4.56 -2.85 14.41
N LEU A 235 4.62 -3.02 13.07
CA LEU A 235 3.52 -3.54 12.26
C LEU A 235 3.10 -4.94 12.70
N LEU A 236 4.06 -5.84 12.91
CA LEU A 236 3.80 -7.26 13.18
C LEU A 236 3.58 -7.55 14.68
N ALA A 237 3.99 -6.66 15.58
CA ALA A 237 3.78 -6.78 17.02
C ALA A 237 2.48 -6.12 17.51
N ALA A 238 1.72 -5.47 16.63
CA ALA A 238 0.49 -4.77 17.02
C ALA A 238 -0.54 -5.73 17.66
N ASP A 239 -1.17 -5.31 18.75
CA ASP A 239 -2.20 -6.10 19.47
C ASP A 239 -3.33 -6.58 18.53
N LEU A 240 -3.69 -5.74 17.57
CA LEU A 240 -4.68 -6.02 16.53
C LEU A 240 -4.02 -6.29 15.18
N CYS A 241 -2.95 -7.09 15.16
CA CYS A 241 -2.29 -7.52 13.93
C CYS A 241 -3.30 -8.28 13.03
N PRO A 242 -3.59 -7.77 11.81
CA PRO A 242 -4.47 -8.43 10.85
C PRO A 242 -4.09 -9.88 10.59
N LYS A 243 -5.08 -10.75 10.40
CA LYS A 243 -4.83 -12.18 10.11
C LYS A 243 -4.02 -12.37 8.83
N GLU A 244 -4.16 -11.44 7.89
CA GLU A 244 -3.47 -11.41 6.61
C GLU A 244 -1.95 -11.19 6.75
N LEU A 245 -1.51 -10.60 7.87
CA LEU A 245 -0.09 -10.40 8.18
C LEU A 245 0.54 -11.56 8.98
N ARG A 246 -0.26 -12.54 9.42
CA ARG A 246 0.21 -13.67 10.24
C ARG A 246 1.29 -14.53 9.58
N PRO A 247 1.27 -14.81 8.26
CA PRO A 247 2.36 -15.54 7.62
C PRO A 247 3.72 -14.82 7.80
N PHE A 248 3.75 -13.50 7.60
CA PHE A 248 4.94 -12.68 7.78
C PHE A 248 5.35 -12.57 9.25
N GLN A 249 4.37 -12.42 10.16
CA GLN A 249 4.60 -12.42 11.60
C GLN A 249 5.28 -13.72 12.06
N SER A 250 4.82 -14.87 11.56
CA SER A 250 5.41 -16.18 11.86
C SER A 250 6.87 -16.27 11.42
N ILE A 251 7.19 -15.80 10.21
CA ILE A 251 8.57 -15.82 9.68
C ILE A 251 9.49 -14.95 10.54
N LEU A 252 9.08 -13.71 10.85
CA LEU A 252 9.88 -12.82 11.69
C LEU A 252 10.02 -13.35 13.13
N ARG A 253 8.94 -13.90 13.70
CA ARG A 253 8.97 -14.52 15.03
C ARG A 253 9.96 -15.67 15.08
N GLN A 254 9.91 -16.59 14.12
CA GLN A 254 10.86 -17.71 14.04
C GLN A 254 12.30 -17.24 13.86
N HIS A 255 12.53 -16.17 13.10
CA HIS A 255 13.86 -15.58 12.98
C HIS A 255 14.34 -15.06 14.34
N ILE A 256 13.51 -14.29 15.05
CA ILE A 256 13.84 -13.73 16.36
C ILE A 256 14.12 -14.84 17.39
N LEU A 257 13.29 -15.89 17.43
CA LEU A 257 13.46 -17.02 18.36
C LEU A 257 14.80 -17.74 18.17
N LYS A 258 15.31 -17.80 16.94
CA LYS A 258 16.56 -18.47 16.61
C LYS A 258 17.80 -17.63 16.90
N THR A 259 17.70 -16.31 16.87
CA THR A 259 18.86 -15.41 16.89
C THR A 259 18.99 -14.55 18.15
N TRP A 260 17.96 -14.47 19.01
CA TRP A 260 18.03 -13.74 20.28
C TRP A 260 17.99 -14.65 21.53
N PRO A 261 18.73 -14.30 22.60
CA PRO A 261 18.73 -15.04 23.86
C PRO A 261 17.46 -14.77 24.67
N LEU A 262 16.36 -15.43 24.29
CA LEU A 262 15.05 -15.28 24.92
C LEU A 262 14.83 -16.34 26.00
N ALA A 263 14.20 -15.92 27.10
CA ALA A 263 13.75 -16.78 28.18
C ALA A 263 12.29 -17.21 27.97
N PRO A 264 11.87 -18.37 28.51
CA PRO A 264 10.46 -18.70 28.61
C PRO A 264 9.69 -17.60 29.35
N GLY A 265 8.57 -17.17 28.77
CA GLY A 265 7.77 -16.04 29.28
C GLY A 265 8.05 -14.69 28.63
N ASP A 266 9.15 -14.54 27.87
CA ASP A 266 9.36 -13.33 27.06
C ASP A 266 8.28 -13.22 25.98
N GLU A 267 7.79 -12.00 25.72
CA GLU A 267 6.83 -11.77 24.63
C GLU A 267 7.55 -11.39 23.34
N VAL A 268 7.22 -12.09 22.25
CA VAL A 268 7.76 -11.78 20.91
C VAL A 268 6.62 -11.74 19.90
N LEU A 269 6.39 -10.55 19.33
CA LEU A 269 5.31 -10.27 18.38
C LEU A 269 3.91 -10.68 18.89
N GLY A 270 3.62 -10.40 20.17
CA GLY A 270 2.31 -10.64 20.78
C GLY A 270 2.06 -12.07 21.28
N GLU A 271 3.07 -12.95 21.22
CA GLU A 271 2.99 -14.32 21.73
C GLU A 271 4.14 -14.65 22.68
N PRO A 272 3.87 -15.32 23.82
CA PRO A 272 4.90 -15.69 24.78
C PRO A 272 5.81 -16.79 24.21
N VAL A 273 7.08 -16.75 24.60
CA VAL A 273 8.04 -17.83 24.33
C VAL A 273 7.74 -18.99 25.28
N LEU A 274 7.35 -20.14 24.74
CA LEU A 274 6.99 -21.31 25.55
C LEU A 274 8.21 -22.16 25.94
N ARG A 275 9.22 -22.22 25.07
CA ARG A 275 10.45 -22.99 25.26
C ARG A 275 11.62 -22.22 24.67
N ARG A 276 12.77 -22.30 25.34
CA ARG A 276 14.02 -21.73 24.82
C ARG A 276 14.47 -22.58 23.62
N GLU A 277 14.51 -21.98 22.44
CA GLU A 277 15.24 -22.57 21.32
C GLU A 277 16.73 -22.33 21.58
N SER A 278 17.52 -23.41 21.61
CA SER A 278 18.91 -23.37 22.05
C SER A 278 19.76 -22.46 21.17
N ILE A 279 20.35 -21.41 21.75
CA ILE A 279 21.51 -20.73 21.13
C ILE A 279 22.71 -21.63 21.37
N SER A 280 23.26 -22.19 20.29
CA SER A 280 24.54 -22.90 20.39
C SER A 280 25.63 -21.87 20.72
N LEU A 281 26.25 -22.02 21.89
CA LEU A 281 27.32 -21.16 22.41
C LEU A 281 28.64 -21.42 21.68
N SER A 282 28.78 -20.94 20.44
CA SER A 282 30.07 -20.95 19.72
C SER A 282 30.52 -19.57 19.23
N ALA A 283 29.97 -18.47 19.77
CA ALA A 283 30.33 -17.10 19.36
C ALA A 283 30.80 -16.20 20.53
N LEU A 284 31.40 -16.77 21.57
CA LEU A 284 32.13 -16.03 22.62
C LEU A 284 33.55 -16.59 22.80
N ALA A 285 34.31 -16.66 21.70
CA ALA A 285 35.76 -16.86 21.73
C ALA A 285 36.43 -15.89 20.75
#